data_AF-A0A0C9SCN9-F1
#
_entry.id   AF-A0A0C9SCN9-F1
#
_cell.length_a   1.000
_cell.length_b   1.000
_cell.length_c   1.000
_cell.angle_alpha   90.00
_cell.angle_beta   90.00
_cell.angle_gamma   90.00
#
_symmetry.space_group_name_H-M   'P 1'
#
loop_
_entity.id
_entity.type
_entity.pdbx_description
1 polymer ?
#
loop_
_entity_poly.entity_id
_entity_poly.type
_entity_poly.pdbx_seq_one_letter_code
_entity_poly.pdbx_strand_id
1 'polypeptide(L)'
;RYYQGMLDIQHQYVARISWCLNTVEVLCLLGLTNVSSTENYAAHEKMFITFVTCSLLYMMLCCVMPGLGKRRSLSAMEAYSLKVKKRLTIVSIVLSIVCCYFFVRHTKHCEPGMYTLFAAAEYIVVLCNMGFHMTAYWDFADKSFYVSELPRETEEDKEPLLTMNQEV
;
A
#
# COMPACT_ATOMS: atom_id res chain seq x y z
N ARG A 1 -14.44 -19.57 -4.39
CA ARG A 1 -13.43 -20.46 -5.05
C ARG A 1 -13.26 -20.16 -6.55
N TYR A 2 -14.25 -19.61 -7.25
CA TYR A 2 -14.21 -19.30 -8.69
C TYR A 2 -13.20 -18.19 -9.10
N TYR A 3 -12.94 -17.19 -8.24
CA TYR A 3 -11.99 -16.09 -8.54
C TYR A 3 -10.51 -16.45 -8.36
N GLN A 4 -10.19 -17.55 -7.68
CA GLN A 4 -8.80 -17.94 -7.38
C GLN A 4 -8.01 -18.43 -8.61
N GLY A 5 -8.70 -18.83 -9.68
CA GLY A 5 -8.08 -19.31 -10.92
C GLY A 5 -7.82 -18.23 -11.99
N MET A 6 -8.27 -16.98 -11.78
CA MET A 6 -8.14 -15.89 -12.75
C MET A 6 -7.06 -14.85 -12.39
N LEU A 7 -6.68 -14.76 -11.11
CA LEU A 7 -5.58 -13.93 -10.66
C LEU A 7 -4.29 -14.75 -10.75
N ASP A 8 -3.44 -14.36 -11.70
CA ASP A 8 -2.09 -14.88 -11.85
C ASP A 8 -1.36 -14.84 -10.48
N ILE A 9 -0.63 -15.92 -10.17
CA ILE A 9 -0.03 -16.18 -8.84
C ILE A 9 0.89 -15.02 -8.45
N GLN A 10 1.51 -14.37 -9.44
CA GLN A 10 2.36 -13.20 -9.27
C GLN A 10 1.60 -12.01 -8.66
N HIS A 11 0.36 -11.73 -9.10
CA HIS A 11 -0.46 -10.65 -8.54
C HIS A 11 -0.82 -10.90 -7.08
N GLN A 12 -1.14 -12.15 -6.74
CA GLN A 12 -1.48 -12.51 -5.37
C GLN A 12 -0.28 -12.32 -4.44
N TYR A 13 0.93 -12.67 -4.91
CA TYR A 13 2.15 -12.48 -4.13
C TYR A 13 2.48 -10.99 -3.95
N VAL A 14 2.46 -10.20 -5.02
CA VAL A 14 2.70 -8.75 -4.96
C VAL A 14 1.67 -8.05 -4.07
N ALA A 15 0.40 -8.46 -4.14
CA ALA A 15 -0.65 -7.90 -3.28
C ALA A 15 -0.41 -8.21 -1.79
N ARG A 16 -0.04 -9.45 -1.46
CA ARG A 16 0.29 -9.84 -0.08
C ARG A 16 1.48 -9.05 0.46
N ILE A 17 2.55 -8.92 -0.33
CA ILE A 17 3.72 -8.11 0.07
C ILE A 17 3.32 -6.65 0.27
N SER A 18 2.57 -6.08 -0.67
CA SER A 18 2.13 -4.68 -0.58
C SER A 18 1.29 -4.44 0.68
N TRP A 19 0.40 -5.37 1.01
CA TRP A 19 -0.39 -5.32 2.24
C TRP A 19 0.48 -5.39 3.51
N CYS A 20 1.47 -6.29 3.54
CA CYS A 20 2.41 -6.38 4.66
C CYS A 20 3.22 -5.09 4.82
N LEU A 21 3.77 -4.56 3.73
CA LEU A 21 4.56 -3.32 3.75
C LEU A 21 3.74 -2.13 4.24
N ASN A 22 2.51 -1.98 3.75
CA ASN A 22 1.60 -0.92 4.20
C ASN A 22 1.24 -1.07 5.69
N THR A 23 1.04 -2.30 6.16
CA THR A 23 0.77 -2.55 7.59
C THR A 23 1.96 -2.14 8.45
N VAL A 24 3.17 -2.54 8.06
CA VAL A 24 4.41 -2.15 8.78
C VAL A 24 4.61 -0.63 8.73
N GLU A 25 4.38 0.00 7.59
CA GLU A 25 4.45 1.46 7.43
C GLU A 25 3.55 2.19 8.43
N VAL A 26 2.27 1.80 8.52
CA VAL A 26 1.30 2.42 9.43
C VAL A 26 1.68 2.18 10.90
N LEU A 27 2.18 0.99 11.24
CA LEU A 27 2.66 0.70 12.59
C LEU A 27 3.88 1.56 12.97
N CYS A 28 4.83 1.75 12.04
CA CYS A 28 5.97 2.63 12.26
C CYS A 28 5.54 4.09 12.38
N LEU A 29 4.58 4.58 11.59
CA LEU A 29 4.01 5.91 11.75
C LEU A 29 3.37 6.09 13.12
N LEU A 30 2.56 5.13 13.56
CA LEU A 30 1.98 5.15 14.91
C LEU A 30 3.08 5.16 15.98
N GLY A 31 4.13 4.38 15.80
CA GLY A 31 5.31 4.39 16.68
C GLY A 31 5.97 5.77 16.76
N LEU A 32 6.20 6.41 15.61
CA LEU A 32 6.80 7.75 15.51
C LEU A 32 5.92 8.85 16.14
N THR A 33 4.60 8.67 16.17
CA THR A 33 3.70 9.60 16.88
C THR A 33 3.76 9.45 18.40
N ASN A 34 4.13 8.27 18.90
CA ASN A 34 4.19 7.99 20.34
C ASN A 34 5.59 8.13 20.94
N VAL A 35 6.64 7.90 20.15
CA VAL A 35 8.03 7.93 20.61
C VAL A 35 8.76 9.13 20.02
N SER A 36 9.01 10.13 20.86
CA SER A 36 9.78 11.30 20.46
C SER A 36 11.28 10.98 20.33
N SER A 37 11.96 11.68 19.43
CA SER A 37 13.41 11.61 19.24
C SER A 37 14.19 12.06 20.49
N THR A 38 13.58 12.88 21.36
CA THR A 38 14.16 13.35 22.63
C THR A 38 14.08 12.31 23.74
N GLU A 39 13.08 11.42 23.69
CA GLU A 39 12.84 10.41 24.74
C GLU A 39 13.63 9.14 24.46
N ASN A 40 13.59 8.65 23.21
CA ASN A 40 14.33 7.48 22.78
C ASN A 40 14.77 7.62 21.33
N TYR A 41 15.90 8.28 21.15
CA TYR A 41 16.51 8.52 19.85
C TYR A 41 16.72 7.23 19.05
N ALA A 42 17.26 6.17 19.68
CA ALA A 42 17.56 4.92 18.99
C ALA A 42 16.28 4.24 18.45
N ALA A 43 15.21 4.23 19.25
CA ALA A 43 13.93 3.66 18.82
C ALA A 43 13.29 4.51 17.70
N HIS A 44 13.32 5.84 17.84
CA HIS A 44 12.80 6.76 16.84
C HIS A 44 13.53 6.62 15.49
N GLU A 45 14.87 6.57 15.50
CA GLU A 45 15.69 6.38 14.30
C GLU A 45 15.33 5.07 13.57
N LYS A 46 15.22 3.95 14.31
CA LYS A 46 14.86 2.67 13.70
C LYS A 46 13.45 2.69 13.12
N MET A 47 12.47 3.24 13.84
CA MET A 47 11.10 3.36 13.34
C MET A 47 11.01 4.24 12.09
N PHE A 48 11.76 5.34 12.05
CA PHE A 48 11.81 6.23 10.90
C PHE A 48 12.41 5.55 9.66
N ILE A 49 13.56 4.88 9.81
CA ILE A 49 14.20 4.14 8.71
C ILE A 49 13.28 3.05 8.18
N THR A 50 12.62 2.28 9.07
CA THR A 50 11.66 1.25 8.68
C THR A 50 10.45 1.86 7.96
N PHE A 51 9.89 2.96 8.47
CA PHE A 51 8.80 3.69 7.81
C PHE A 51 9.17 4.12 6.39
N VAL A 52 10.31 4.80 6.20
CA VAL A 52 10.75 5.27 4.87
C VAL A 52 11.03 4.09 3.93
N THR A 53 11.67 3.04 4.42
CA THR A 53 11.99 1.87 3.58
C THR A 53 10.73 1.13 3.15
N CYS A 54 9.81 0.88 4.08
CA CYS A 54 8.55 0.19 3.79
C CYS A 54 7.65 1.00 2.84
N SER A 55 7.54 2.32 3.06
CA SER A 55 6.75 3.20 2.19
C SER A 55 7.33 3.28 0.78
N LEU A 56 8.65 3.44 0.62
CA LEU A 56 9.28 3.44 -0.71
C LEU A 56 9.08 2.11 -1.45
N LEU A 57 9.24 0.97 -0.76
CA LEU A 57 8.99 -0.34 -1.35
C LEU A 57 7.51 -0.51 -1.75
N TYR A 58 6.58 -0.08 -0.89
CA TYR A 58 5.15 -0.10 -1.20
C TYR A 58 4.83 0.75 -2.44
N MET A 59 5.32 1.99 -2.49
CA MET A 59 5.14 2.89 -3.62
C MET A 59 5.69 2.30 -4.93
N MET A 60 6.86 1.68 -4.89
CA MET A 60 7.48 1.00 -6.04
C MET A 60 6.62 -0.18 -6.51
N LEU A 61 6.14 -1.04 -5.61
CA LEU A 61 5.27 -2.16 -5.95
C LEU A 61 3.96 -1.69 -6.59
N CYS A 62 3.34 -0.65 -6.04
CA CYS A 62 2.14 -0.04 -6.62
C CYS A 62 2.37 0.53 -8.02
N CYS A 63 3.58 1.01 -8.34
CA CYS A 63 3.92 1.47 -9.69
C CYS A 63 4.15 0.32 -10.69
N VAL A 64 4.61 -0.84 -10.22
CA VAL A 64 4.90 -2.03 -11.05
C VAL A 64 3.66 -2.90 -11.25
N MET A 65 2.75 -2.95 -10.27
CA MET A 65 1.55 -3.78 -10.29
C MET A 65 0.69 -3.65 -11.56
N PRO A 66 0.44 -2.45 -12.13
CA PRO A 66 -0.31 -2.30 -13.37
C PRO A 66 0.38 -2.93 -14.59
N GLY A 67 1.71 -3.07 -14.57
CA GLY A 67 2.49 -3.66 -15.66
C GLY A 67 2.54 -5.19 -15.63
N LEU A 68 2.26 -5.81 -14.48
CA LEU A 68 2.25 -7.27 -14.32
C LEU A 68 0.94 -7.91 -14.79
N GLY A 69 -0.17 -7.16 -14.83
CA GLY A 69 -1.47 -7.68 -15.25
C GLY A 69 -1.56 -7.96 -16.75
N LYS A 70 -2.41 -8.91 -17.16
CA LYS A 70 -2.89 -8.99 -18.55
C LYS A 70 -3.38 -7.60 -18.94
N ARG A 71 -2.88 -7.04 -20.06
CA ARG A 71 -3.15 -5.69 -20.58
C ARG A 71 -4.64 -5.32 -20.49
N ARG A 72 -5.06 -4.83 -19.33
CA ARG A 72 -6.33 -4.15 -19.14
C ARG A 72 -6.10 -2.74 -19.65
N SER A 73 -6.98 -2.22 -20.50
CA SER A 73 -6.93 -0.80 -20.85
C SER A 73 -7.17 -0.01 -19.56
N LEU A 74 -6.15 0.73 -19.14
CA LEU A 74 -6.28 1.66 -18.02
C LEU A 74 -7.29 2.75 -18.41
N SER A 75 -8.21 3.08 -17.50
CA SER A 75 -9.03 4.28 -17.63
C SER A 75 -8.12 5.52 -17.74
N ALA A 76 -8.60 6.59 -18.36
CA ALA A 76 -7.87 7.86 -18.43
C ALA A 76 -7.50 8.36 -17.02
N MET A 77 -8.38 8.14 -16.03
CA MET A 77 -8.14 8.49 -14.63
C MET A 77 -7.10 7.59 -13.97
N GLU A 78 -7.15 6.27 -14.20
CA GLU A 78 -6.14 5.31 -13.72
C GLU A 78 -4.74 5.63 -14.31
N ALA A 79 -4.67 6.04 -15.58
CA ALA A 79 -3.42 6.44 -16.22
C ALA A 79 -2.86 7.76 -15.66
N TYR A 80 -3.73 8.71 -15.31
CA TYR A 80 -3.34 9.94 -14.63
C TYR A 80 -2.80 9.63 -13.22
N SER A 81 -3.54 8.84 -12.44
CA SER A 81 -3.11 8.36 -11.11
C SER A 81 -1.73 7.71 -11.17
N LEU A 82 -1.50 6.82 -12.13
CA LEU A 82 -0.20 6.15 -12.28
C LEU A 82 0.95 7.11 -12.61
N LYS A 83 0.71 8.17 -13.40
CA LYS A 83 1.72 9.20 -13.66
C LYS A 83 2.06 9.99 -12.40
N VAL A 84 1.05 10.35 -11.60
CA VAL A 84 1.24 11.06 -10.33
C VAL A 84 1.98 10.17 -9.33
N LYS A 85 1.57 8.90 -9.17
CA LYS A 85 2.24 7.90 -8.33
C LYS A 85 3.72 7.79 -8.65
N LYS A 86 4.08 7.60 -9.93
CA LYS A 86 5.49 7.52 -10.36
C LYS A 86 6.28 8.77 -10.01
N ARG A 87 5.70 9.96 -10.22
CA ARG A 87 6.35 11.23 -9.87
C ARG A 87 6.58 11.33 -8.36
N LEU A 88 5.57 11.02 -7.55
CA LEU A 88 5.68 11.03 -6.09
C LEU A 88 6.72 10.02 -5.60
N THR A 89 6.77 8.81 -6.16
CA THR A 89 7.79 7.83 -5.80
C THR A 89 9.21 8.32 -6.10
N ILE A 90 9.43 8.92 -7.28
CA ILE A 90 10.74 9.49 -7.64
C ILE A 90 11.13 10.62 -6.67
N VAL A 91 10.20 11.53 -6.38
CA VAL A 91 10.42 12.63 -5.43
C VAL A 91 10.73 12.09 -4.03
N SER A 92 9.98 11.11 -3.53
CA SER A 92 10.23 10.47 -2.23
C SER A 92 11.61 9.80 -2.16
N ILE A 93 12.05 9.13 -3.23
CA ILE A 93 13.40 8.53 -3.30
C ILE A 93 14.47 9.62 -3.21
N VAL A 94 14.35 10.69 -4.01
CA VAL A 94 15.31 11.79 -4.03
C VAL A 94 15.37 12.47 -2.66
N LEU A 95 14.22 12.76 -2.05
CA LEU A 95 14.15 13.37 -0.72
C LEU A 95 14.72 12.45 0.35
N SER A 96 14.51 11.13 0.27
CA SER A 96 15.10 10.18 1.21
C SER A 96 16.64 10.17 1.13
N ILE A 97 17.20 10.30 -0.07
CA ILE A 97 18.65 10.45 -0.26
C ILE A 97 19.14 11.78 0.34
N VAL A 98 18.39 12.87 0.13
CA VAL A 98 18.70 14.19 0.71
C VAL A 98 18.63 14.16 2.25
N CYS A 99 17.63 13.49 2.84
CA CYS A 99 17.55 13.28 4.29
C CYS A 99 18.80 12.55 4.80
N CYS A 100 19.20 11.46 4.15
CA CYS A 100 20.40 10.72 4.52
C CYS A 100 21.66 11.60 4.43
N TYR A 101 21.77 12.43 3.39
CA TYR A 101 22.88 13.37 3.24
C TYR A 101 22.94 14.38 4.40
N PHE A 102 21.81 15.03 4.73
CA PHE A 102 21.75 15.98 5.84
C PHE A 102 22.03 15.32 7.19
N PHE A 103 21.55 14.09 7.38
CA PHE A 103 21.83 13.30 8.57
C PHE A 103 23.33 13.01 8.74
N VAL A 104 23.99 12.47 7.72
CA VAL A 104 25.43 12.18 7.75
C VAL A 104 26.24 13.45 7.99
N ARG A 105 25.84 14.56 7.37
CA ARG A 105 26.52 15.85 7.52
C ARG A 105 26.34 16.43 8.92
N HIS A 106 25.14 16.34 9.49
CA HIS A 106 24.88 16.73 10.88
C HIS A 106 25.75 15.94 11.85
N THR A 107 25.81 14.60 11.71
CA THR A 107 26.54 13.72 12.63
C THR A 107 28.06 13.87 12.51
N LYS A 108 28.60 14.14 11.30
CA LYS A 108 30.06 14.23 11.09
C LYS A 108 30.65 15.62 11.26
N HIS A 109 29.95 16.67 10.80
CA HIS A 109 30.51 18.01 10.71
C HIS A 109 29.95 18.98 11.76
N CYS A 110 28.91 18.58 12.51
CA CYS A 110 28.30 19.39 13.58
C CYS A 110 27.96 20.83 13.16
N GLU A 111 27.59 21.03 11.88
CA GLU A 111 27.26 22.36 11.36
C GLU A 111 25.88 22.82 11.88
N PRO A 112 25.76 24.07 12.34
CA PRO A 112 24.49 24.61 12.81
C PRO A 112 23.45 24.66 11.67
N GLY A 113 22.21 24.26 11.97
CA GLY A 113 21.10 24.27 11.01
C GLY A 113 20.91 22.99 10.19
N MET A 114 21.89 22.07 10.19
CA MET A 114 21.77 20.80 9.45
C MET A 114 20.64 19.91 9.98
N TYR A 115 20.42 19.91 11.30
CA TYR A 115 19.32 19.18 11.91
C TYR A 115 17.94 19.73 11.49
N THR A 116 17.82 21.04 11.33
CA THR A 116 16.58 21.68 10.86
C THR A 116 16.28 21.34 9.41
N LEU A 117 17.30 21.37 8.54
CA LEU A 117 17.17 20.98 7.13
C LEU A 117 16.83 19.49 6.98
N PHE A 118 17.43 18.66 7.82
CA PHE A 118 17.08 17.24 7.94
C PHE A 118 15.60 17.07 8.30
N ALA A 119 15.15 17.65 9.41
CA ALA A 119 13.75 17.56 9.85
C ALA A 119 12.77 18.09 8.78
N ALA A 120 13.11 19.20 8.11
CA ALA A 120 12.31 19.73 7.01
C ALA A 120 12.18 18.72 5.85
N ALA A 121 13.29 18.07 5.46
CA ALA A 121 13.26 17.05 4.42
C ALA A 121 12.44 15.82 4.84
N GLU A 122 12.54 15.37 6.10
CA GLU A 122 11.72 14.28 6.64
C GLU A 122 10.22 14.60 6.55
N TYR A 123 9.81 15.81 6.92
CA TYR A 123 8.42 16.24 6.80
C TYR A 123 7.94 16.17 5.35
N ILE A 124 8.75 16.59 4.38
CA ILE A 124 8.36 16.53 2.97
C ILE A 124 8.25 15.07 2.51
N VAL A 125 9.13 14.16 2.95
CA VAL A 125 8.99 12.71 2.66
C VAL A 125 7.66 12.17 3.18
N VAL A 126 7.27 12.52 4.41
CA VAL A 126 5.99 12.13 5.01
C VAL A 126 4.81 12.70 4.21
N LEU A 127 4.88 13.96 3.78
CA LEU A 127 3.85 14.57 2.94
C LEU A 127 3.74 13.90 1.57
N CYS A 128 4.85 13.54 0.93
CA CYS A 128 4.84 12.77 -0.31
C CYS A 128 4.19 11.39 -0.11
N ASN A 129 4.41 10.76 1.04
CA ASN A 129 3.74 9.51 1.41
C ASN A 129 2.22 9.66 1.55
N MET A 130 1.76 10.68 2.28
CA MET A 130 0.33 10.98 2.40
C MET A 130 -0.30 11.31 1.03
N GLY A 131 0.39 12.12 0.22
CA GLY A 131 -0.02 12.44 -1.15
C GLY A 131 -0.10 11.20 -2.04
N PHE A 132 0.81 10.23 -1.85
CA PHE A 132 0.77 8.96 -2.59
C PHE A 132 -0.49 8.16 -2.24
N HIS A 133 -0.82 8.00 -0.96
CA HIS A 133 -2.04 7.30 -0.54
C HIS A 133 -3.32 8.03 -1.00
N MET A 134 -3.29 9.37 -1.05
CA MET A 134 -4.41 10.17 -1.56
C MET A 134 -4.72 9.91 -3.05
N THR A 135 -3.74 9.44 -3.85
CA THR A 135 -3.98 9.09 -5.26
C THR A 135 -5.01 7.96 -5.44
N ALA A 136 -5.31 7.21 -4.38
CA ALA A 136 -6.41 6.25 -4.35
C ALA A 136 -7.76 6.88 -4.72
N TYR A 137 -7.94 8.18 -4.49
CA TYR A 137 -9.13 8.92 -4.93
C TYR A 137 -9.39 8.77 -6.43
N TRP A 138 -8.35 8.85 -7.26
CA TRP A 138 -8.48 8.69 -8.71
C TRP A 138 -8.60 7.22 -9.13
N ASP A 139 -8.06 6.28 -8.35
CA ASP A 139 -8.13 4.84 -8.66
C ASP A 139 -9.56 4.28 -8.49
N PHE A 140 -10.35 4.87 -7.61
CA PHE A 140 -11.72 4.43 -7.30
C PHE A 140 -12.82 5.31 -7.89
N ALA A 141 -12.47 6.43 -8.55
CA ALA A 141 -13.44 7.38 -9.10
C ALA A 141 -14.49 6.72 -10.02
N ASP A 142 -14.06 5.75 -10.84
CA ASP A 142 -14.92 5.06 -11.82
C ASP A 142 -15.52 3.73 -11.29
N LYS A 143 -15.37 3.41 -10.00
CA LYS A 143 -15.80 2.11 -9.44
C LYS A 143 -16.99 2.27 -8.50
N SER A 144 -18.14 1.75 -8.93
CA SER A 144 -19.35 1.65 -8.12
C SER A 144 -19.39 0.32 -7.36
N PHE A 145 -19.61 0.37 -6.04
CA PHE A 145 -19.84 -0.82 -5.22
C PHE A 145 -21.29 -1.27 -5.35
N TYR A 146 -21.50 -2.53 -5.77
CA TYR A 146 -22.81 -3.18 -5.75
C TYR A 146 -22.79 -4.27 -4.67
N VAL A 147 -23.75 -4.23 -3.75
CA VAL A 147 -24.01 -5.32 -2.80
C VAL A 147 -25.21 -6.09 -3.32
N SER A 148 -24.98 -7.28 -3.87
CA SER A 148 -26.05 -8.20 -4.25
C SER A 148 -26.33 -9.16 -3.09
N GLU A 149 -27.58 -9.25 -2.65
CA GLU A 149 -28.02 -10.31 -1.73
C GLU A 149 -27.86 -11.67 -2.43
N LEU A 150 -27.21 -12.62 -1.76
CA LEU A 150 -27.14 -13.99 -2.23
C LEU A 150 -28.57 -14.56 -2.34
N PRO A 151 -28.92 -15.28 -3.41
CA PRO A 151 -30.20 -15.97 -3.49
C PRO A 151 -30.32 -16.87 -2.27
N ARG A 152 -31.36 -16.64 -1.46
CA ARG A 152 -31.75 -17.53 -0.38
C ARG A 152 -32.13 -18.86 -1.03
N GLU A 153 -31.32 -19.91 -0.89
CA GLU A 153 -31.78 -21.26 -1.20
C GLU A 153 -32.94 -21.55 -0.23
N THR A 154 -34.17 -21.44 -0.71
CA THR A 154 -35.34 -22.00 -0.02
C THR A 154 -35.17 -23.51 -0.02
N GLU A 155 -34.80 -24.07 1.14
CA GLU A 155 -34.95 -25.49 1.47
C GLU A 155 -36.45 -25.85 1.39
N GLU A 156 -36.94 -26.20 0.20
CA GLU A 156 -38.32 -26.73 0.04
C GLU A 156 -38.39 -28.00 -0.83
N ASP A 157 -37.27 -28.72 -1.00
CA ASP A 157 -37.25 -30.06 -1.62
C ASP A 157 -36.58 -31.10 -0.71
N LYS A 158 -37.19 -31.36 0.45
CA LYS A 158 -37.06 -32.59 1.26
C LYS A 158 -38.45 -32.85 1.83
N GLU A 159 -39.26 -33.79 1.35
CA GLU A 159 -39.20 -35.27 1.50
C GLU A 159 -40.58 -35.83 1.02
N PRO A 160 -40.94 -37.12 1.16
CA PRO A 160 -40.44 -38.34 0.53
C PRO A 160 -41.59 -39.10 -0.18
N LEU A 161 -41.34 -40.09 -1.06
CA LEU A 161 -42.33 -41.15 -1.35
C LEU A 161 -41.64 -42.32 -2.08
N LEU A 162 -41.23 -43.31 -1.28
CA LEU A 162 -41.17 -44.71 -1.67
C LEU A 162 -42.53 -45.13 -2.26
N THR A 163 -42.54 -45.83 -3.38
CA THR A 163 -43.10 -47.20 -3.49
C THR A 163 -42.92 -47.79 -4.90
N MET A 164 -42.39 -49.01 -4.91
CA MET A 164 -42.74 -50.16 -5.77
C MET A 164 -42.62 -50.04 -7.30
N ASN A 165 -41.73 -50.88 -7.83
CA ASN A 165 -41.95 -51.85 -8.92
C ASN A 165 -40.71 -52.77 -8.89
N GLN A 166 -40.67 -53.92 -8.21
CA GLN A 166 -41.38 -55.18 -8.46
C GLN A 166 -41.42 -55.62 -9.94
N GLU A 167 -40.58 -56.63 -10.20
CA GLU A 167 -40.64 -57.73 -11.19
C GLU A 167 -41.68 -57.64 -12.33
N VAL A 168 -41.21 -57.70 -13.59
CA VAL A 168 -41.24 -58.85 -14.53
C VAL A 168 -40.69 -58.38 -15.88
#